data_AF-A0A7Y3GJK5-F1
#
_entry.id   AF-A0A7Y3GJK5-F1
#
_cell.length_a   1.000
_cell.length_b   1.000
_cell.length_c   1.000
_cell.angle_alpha   90.00
_cell.angle_beta   90.00
_cell.angle_gamma   90.00
#
_symmetry.space_group_name_H-M   'P 1'
#
loop_
_entity.id
_entity.type
_entity.pdbx_description
1 polymer ?
#
loop_
_entity_poly.entity_id
_entity_poly.type
_entity_poly.pdbx_seq_one_letter_code
_entity_poly.pdbx_strand_id
1 'polypeptide(L)'
;MKRTVTFFSVIGLVMMMMLFLILIGCQKKQPQVNINQDAIEEAGGGEFETVYWYVKAFNPQGQLLNVMAVDEGGHTYEVKAIQDSDQTSVMDVKAFVNNKILPVKVLVSLDKYLPVKAIDEDGTILDVKAFTADGQKLDVKGTRQSGNIIHLNVV
;
A
#
# COMPACT_ATOMS: atom_id res chain seq x y z
N MET A 1 28.54 13.55 79.73
CA MET A 1 28.89 13.25 78.32
C MET A 1 27.99 12.12 77.80
N LYS A 2 26.73 12.40 77.42
CA LYS A 2 25.76 11.43 76.83
C LYS A 2 24.62 12.15 76.08
N ARG A 3 24.91 12.97 75.04
CA ARG A 3 23.85 13.64 74.26
C ARG A 3 24.03 13.59 72.72
N THR A 4 25.07 12.94 72.22
CA THR A 4 25.39 12.92 70.78
C THR A 4 24.82 11.72 70.02
N VAL A 5 24.46 10.61 70.69
CA VAL A 5 24.01 9.37 70.03
C VAL A 5 22.52 9.40 69.65
N THR A 6 21.69 10.19 70.35
CA THR A 6 20.26 10.30 70.01
C THR A 6 19.99 11.26 68.85
N PHE A 7 20.88 12.22 68.58
CA PHE A 7 20.66 13.24 67.54
C PHE A 7 20.84 12.69 66.11
N PHE A 8 21.85 11.85 65.88
CA PHE A 8 22.08 11.20 64.59
C PHE A 8 21.01 10.14 64.25
N SER A 9 20.45 9.47 65.27
CA SER A 9 19.38 8.48 65.08
C SER A 9 18.05 9.12 64.69
N VAL A 10 17.73 10.31 65.22
CA VAL A 10 16.47 11.01 64.92
C VAL A 10 16.54 11.68 63.55
N ILE A 11 17.67 12.27 63.17
CA ILE A 11 17.85 12.87 61.84
C ILE A 11 17.81 11.77 60.76
N GLY A 12 18.45 10.62 60.99
CA GLY A 12 18.36 9.47 60.07
C GLY A 12 16.95 8.92 59.91
N LEU A 13 16.18 8.85 61.00
CA LEU A 13 14.78 8.43 60.96
C LEU A 13 13.88 9.43 60.21
N VAL A 14 14.09 10.74 60.41
CA VAL A 14 13.34 11.81 59.74
C VAL A 14 13.67 11.88 58.24
N MET A 15 14.94 11.68 57.87
CA MET A 15 15.36 11.66 56.46
C MET A 15 14.84 10.41 55.73
N MET A 16 14.75 9.27 56.42
CA MET A 16 14.15 8.03 55.88
C MET A 16 12.61 8.14 55.75
N MET A 17 11.95 8.88 56.63
CA MET A 17 10.51 9.17 56.51
C MET A 17 10.18 10.15 55.37
N MET A 18 11.04 11.16 55.11
CA MET A 18 10.88 12.07 53.95
C MET A 18 11.04 11.33 52.61
N LEU A 19 11.95 10.34 52.54
CA LEU A 19 12.14 9.53 51.33
C LEU A 19 10.91 8.67 50.98
N PHE A 20 10.18 8.21 52.01
CA PHE A 20 8.94 7.43 51.83
C PHE A 20 7.75 8.27 51.33
N LEU A 21 7.71 9.58 51.64
CA LEU A 21 6.63 10.47 51.20
C LEU A 21 6.72 10.83 49.70
N ILE A 22 7.92 10.74 49.10
CA ILE A 22 8.12 11.00 47.66
C ILE A 22 7.63 9.82 46.80
N LEU A 23 7.57 8.60 47.35
CA LEU A 23 7.11 7.39 46.63
C LEU A 23 5.59 7.25 46.53
N ILE A 24 4.81 8.11 47.19
CA ILE A 24 3.32 8.07 47.19
C ILE A 24 2.73 9.07 46.16
N GLY A 25 3.57 9.79 45.42
CA GLY A 25 3.18 10.80 44.44
C GLY A 25 2.74 10.28 43.08
N CYS A 26 1.57 9.63 43.00
CA CYS A 26 0.58 9.74 41.89
C CYS A 26 -0.55 8.72 42.08
N GLN A 27 -1.64 9.12 42.73
CA GLN A 27 -2.94 8.44 42.58
C GLN A 27 -3.78 9.22 41.57
N LYS A 28 -3.41 9.17 40.29
CA LYS A 28 -4.42 9.37 39.24
C LYS A 28 -5.28 8.12 39.27
N LYS A 29 -6.56 8.25 39.64
CA LYS A 29 -7.55 7.20 39.38
C LYS A 29 -7.54 6.93 37.88
N GLN A 30 -6.95 5.81 37.49
CA GLN A 30 -7.20 5.24 36.19
C GLN A 30 -8.60 4.63 36.19
N PRO A 31 -9.36 4.73 35.10
CA PRO A 31 -10.61 3.98 34.96
C PRO A 31 -10.29 2.51 35.15
N GLN A 32 -11.02 1.83 36.03
CA GLN A 32 -10.88 0.39 36.19
C GLN A 32 -11.53 -0.28 34.98
N VAL A 33 -10.68 -0.80 34.10
CA VAL A 33 -11.10 -1.75 33.07
C VAL A 33 -11.32 -3.08 33.79
N ASN A 34 -12.57 -3.54 33.79
CA ASN A 34 -12.91 -4.87 34.25
C ASN A 34 -12.40 -5.87 33.22
N ILE A 35 -11.26 -6.50 33.49
CA ILE A 35 -10.77 -7.66 32.73
C ILE A 35 -11.55 -8.90 33.13
N ASN A 36 -12.84 -8.89 32.85
CA ASN A 36 -13.59 -10.12 32.60
C ASN A 36 -13.50 -10.37 31.11
N GLN A 37 -12.52 -11.17 30.67
CA GLN A 37 -12.55 -11.92 29.41
C GLN A 37 -13.21 -11.22 28.20
N ASP A 38 -12.93 -9.94 27.97
CA ASP A 38 -13.30 -9.28 26.72
C ASP A 38 -12.11 -9.50 25.80
N ALA A 39 -12.19 -10.61 25.07
CA ALA A 39 -11.35 -11.05 23.96
C ALA A 39 -10.02 -10.28 23.82
N ILE A 40 -8.91 -10.94 24.19
CA ILE A 40 -7.77 -10.87 23.29
C ILE A 40 -8.29 -11.50 21.99
N GLU A 41 -8.91 -10.68 21.14
CA GLU A 41 -8.81 -10.96 19.73
C GLU A 41 -7.31 -10.99 19.49
N GLU A 42 -6.77 -12.20 19.31
CA GLU A 42 -5.61 -12.35 18.46
C GLU A 42 -5.85 -11.40 17.29
N ALA A 43 -5.02 -10.37 17.13
CA ALA A 43 -5.11 -9.49 15.99
C ALA A 43 -5.11 -10.42 14.78
N GLY A 44 -6.30 -10.62 14.22
CA GLY A 44 -6.56 -11.79 13.41
C GLY A 44 -5.55 -11.82 12.31
N GLY A 45 -4.97 -13.00 12.05
CA GLY A 45 -4.48 -13.31 10.72
C GLY A 45 -5.67 -13.29 9.76
N GLY A 46 -6.21 -12.09 9.50
CA GLY A 46 -7.28 -11.88 8.56
C GLY A 46 -6.71 -12.16 7.19
N GLU A 47 -7.37 -13.04 6.44
CA GLU A 47 -7.11 -13.18 5.01
C GLU A 47 -7.28 -11.78 4.38
N PHE A 48 -6.19 -11.22 3.86
CA PHE A 48 -6.25 -9.99 3.12
C PHE A 48 -6.97 -10.29 1.79
N GLU A 49 -8.15 -9.72 1.62
CA GLU A 49 -8.87 -9.82 0.35
C GLU A 49 -8.13 -9.03 -0.74
N THR A 50 -7.94 -9.67 -1.90
CA THR A 50 -7.36 -9.00 -3.08
C THR A 50 -8.28 -7.89 -3.58
N VAL A 51 -7.75 -6.68 -3.74
CA VAL A 51 -8.47 -5.52 -4.28
C VAL A 51 -8.06 -5.27 -5.72
N TYR A 52 -9.04 -5.04 -6.59
CA TYR A 52 -8.83 -4.75 -8.01
C TYR A 52 -9.15 -3.29 -8.33
N TRP A 53 -8.14 -2.55 -8.81
CA TRP A 53 -8.23 -1.14 -9.16
C TRP A 53 -8.32 -0.94 -10.66
N TYR A 54 -9.24 -0.09 -11.12
CA TYR A 54 -9.27 0.31 -12.52
C TYR A 54 -8.02 1.11 -12.89
N VAL A 55 -7.36 0.73 -13.98
CA VAL A 55 -6.32 1.56 -14.59
C VAL A 55 -7.00 2.53 -15.57
N LYS A 56 -6.79 3.83 -15.33
CA LYS A 56 -7.27 4.91 -16.20
C LYS A 56 -6.09 5.74 -16.68
N ALA A 57 -6.16 6.22 -17.91
CA ALA A 57 -5.31 7.31 -18.36
C ALA A 57 -6.07 8.64 -18.22
N PHE A 58 -5.35 9.75 -18.23
CA PHE A 58 -5.96 11.08 -18.31
C PHE A 58 -5.38 11.81 -19.52
N ASN A 59 -6.23 12.57 -20.22
CA ASN A 59 -5.78 13.47 -21.27
C ASN A 59 -5.45 14.86 -20.69
N PRO A 60 -4.82 15.78 -21.45
CA PRO A 60 -4.54 17.13 -20.99
C PRO A 60 -5.77 17.93 -20.54
N GLN A 61 -6.96 17.55 -21.00
CA GLN A 61 -8.25 18.14 -20.60
C GLN A 61 -8.79 17.55 -19.28
N GLY A 62 -8.09 16.60 -18.66
CA GLY A 62 -8.47 15.97 -17.39
C GLY A 62 -9.53 14.87 -17.52
N GLN A 63 -9.87 14.44 -18.73
CA GLN A 63 -10.83 13.37 -18.94
C GLN A 63 -10.16 12.02 -18.68
N LEU A 64 -10.85 11.15 -17.91
CA LEU A 64 -10.41 9.79 -17.67
C LEU A 64 -10.75 8.89 -18.86
N LEU A 65 -9.75 8.19 -19.35
CA LEU A 65 -9.84 7.26 -20.48
C LEU A 65 -9.71 5.82 -19.96
N ASN A 66 -10.55 4.92 -20.45
CA ASN A 66 -10.47 3.50 -20.10
C ASN A 66 -9.23 2.89 -20.74
N VAL A 67 -8.38 2.24 -19.95
CA VAL A 67 -7.24 1.48 -20.46
C VAL A 67 -7.65 0.01 -20.54
N MET A 68 -7.57 -0.57 -21.73
CA MET A 68 -8.00 -1.95 -22.01
C MET A 68 -6.95 -2.66 -22.86
N ALA A 69 -6.87 -3.98 -22.73
CA ALA A 69 -6.14 -4.83 -23.66
C ALA A 69 -7.04 -5.12 -24.88
N VAL A 70 -6.45 -5.24 -26.06
CA VAL A 70 -7.14 -5.42 -27.33
C VAL A 70 -6.45 -6.53 -28.11
N ASP A 71 -7.20 -7.56 -28.50
CA ASP A 71 -6.66 -8.65 -29.33
C ASP A 71 -6.67 -8.27 -30.83
N GLU A 72 -6.13 -9.16 -31.67
CA GLU A 72 -6.12 -8.98 -33.12
C GLU A 72 -7.52 -8.94 -33.74
N GLY A 73 -8.50 -9.59 -33.11
CA GLY A 73 -9.92 -9.56 -33.50
C GLY A 73 -10.65 -8.26 -33.11
N GLY A 74 -9.99 -7.39 -32.32
CA GLY A 74 -10.54 -6.15 -31.82
C GLY A 74 -11.39 -6.28 -30.55
N HIS A 75 -11.47 -7.48 -29.94
CA HIS A 75 -12.11 -7.67 -28.64
C HIS A 75 -11.31 -6.96 -27.55
N THR A 76 -12.01 -6.46 -26.53
CA THR A 76 -11.40 -5.65 -25.48
C THR A 76 -11.54 -6.33 -24.13
N TYR A 77 -10.47 -6.25 -23.34
CA TYR A 77 -10.35 -6.90 -22.05
C TYR A 77 -9.93 -5.91 -20.98
N GLU A 78 -10.46 -6.07 -19.76
CA GLU A 78 -10.17 -5.15 -18.67
C GLU A 78 -8.69 -5.20 -18.28
N VAL A 79 -8.11 -4.03 -18.04
CA VAL A 79 -6.80 -3.89 -17.40
C VAL A 79 -7.00 -3.31 -16.00
N LYS A 80 -6.50 -4.03 -15.00
CA LYS A 80 -6.62 -3.63 -13.59
C LYS A 80 -5.27 -3.74 -12.89
N ALA A 81 -5.10 -2.91 -11.86
CA ALA A 81 -4.03 -3.09 -10.89
C ALA A 81 -4.55 -3.98 -9.75
N ILE A 82 -3.73 -4.93 -9.30
CA ILE A 82 -4.05 -5.89 -8.24
C ILE A 82 -3.28 -5.47 -7.00
N GLN A 83 -4.00 -5.33 -5.89
CA GLN A 83 -3.45 -5.10 -4.55
C GLN A 83 -3.72 -6.34 -3.68
N ASP A 84 -2.67 -6.92 -3.13
CA ASP A 84 -2.73 -8.04 -2.19
C ASP A 84 -1.86 -7.74 -0.94
N SER A 85 -1.85 -8.65 0.04
CA SER A 85 -1.07 -8.50 1.29
C SER A 85 0.44 -8.46 1.08
N ASP A 86 0.93 -9.05 -0.01
CA ASP A 86 2.35 -9.29 -0.21
C ASP A 86 3.03 -8.05 -0.80
N GLN A 87 2.25 -7.11 -1.33
CA GLN A 87 2.70 -5.85 -1.90
C GLN A 87 2.76 -4.73 -0.86
N THR A 88 3.94 -4.12 -0.70
CA THR A 88 4.15 -3.01 0.24
C THR A 88 4.21 -1.62 -0.41
N SER A 89 4.49 -1.54 -1.71
CA SER A 89 4.79 -0.25 -2.37
C SER A 89 4.42 -0.15 -3.86
N VAL A 90 4.15 -1.27 -4.54
CA VAL A 90 3.84 -1.30 -5.98
C VAL A 90 2.76 -2.33 -6.24
N MET A 91 1.80 -1.97 -7.11
CA MET A 91 0.75 -2.89 -7.56
C MET A 91 1.07 -3.46 -8.93
N ASP A 92 0.67 -4.70 -9.13
CA ASP A 92 0.80 -5.41 -10.39
C ASP A 92 -0.31 -5.03 -11.35
N VAL A 93 0.03 -4.65 -12.59
CA VAL A 93 -0.97 -4.36 -13.63
C VAL A 93 -1.14 -5.59 -14.53
N LYS A 94 -2.38 -6.07 -14.66
CA LYS A 94 -2.73 -7.27 -15.43
C LYS A 94 -3.93 -7.02 -16.35
N ALA A 95 -4.01 -7.80 -17.42
CA ALA A 95 -5.18 -7.88 -18.30
C ALA A 95 -5.99 -9.15 -18.02
N PHE A 96 -7.32 -9.05 -17.99
CA PHE A 96 -8.23 -10.15 -17.67
C PHE A 96 -8.86 -10.68 -18.96
N VAL A 97 -8.27 -11.73 -19.53
CA VAL A 97 -8.58 -12.23 -20.88
C VAL A 97 -9.09 -13.66 -20.80
N ASN A 98 -10.36 -13.89 -21.12
CA ASN A 98 -10.97 -15.23 -21.22
C ASN A 98 -10.59 -16.16 -20.04
N ASN A 99 -10.87 -15.73 -18.81
CA ASN A 99 -10.55 -16.40 -17.55
C ASN A 99 -9.05 -16.49 -17.19
N LYS A 100 -8.15 -15.94 -18.00
CA LYS A 100 -6.73 -15.80 -17.70
C LYS A 100 -6.41 -14.38 -17.19
N ILE A 101 -5.35 -14.29 -16.39
CA ILE A 101 -4.78 -13.02 -15.91
C ILE A 101 -3.40 -12.87 -16.53
N LEU A 102 -3.31 -12.00 -17.54
CA LEU A 102 -2.11 -11.82 -18.34
C LEU A 102 -1.24 -10.68 -17.79
N PRO A 103 0.09 -10.82 -17.74
CA PRO A 103 0.98 -9.71 -17.40
C PRO A 103 0.89 -8.59 -18.44
N VAL A 104 0.81 -7.34 -17.98
CA VAL A 104 1.06 -6.16 -18.82
C VAL A 104 2.52 -5.75 -18.68
N LYS A 105 3.23 -5.63 -19.80
CA LYS A 105 4.68 -5.37 -19.84
C LYS A 105 5.03 -4.29 -20.84
N VAL A 106 6.11 -3.58 -20.54
CA VAL A 106 6.78 -2.70 -21.49
C VAL A 106 7.78 -3.53 -22.28
N LEU A 107 7.67 -3.52 -23.60
CA LEU A 107 8.58 -4.24 -24.48
C LEU A 107 9.78 -3.37 -24.85
N VAL A 108 10.96 -3.98 -24.91
CA VAL A 108 12.16 -3.33 -25.42
C VAL A 108 12.00 -3.11 -26.93
N SER A 109 12.25 -1.89 -27.40
CA SER A 109 12.23 -1.53 -28.82
C SER A 109 13.32 -0.50 -29.12
N LEU A 110 13.72 -0.39 -30.38
CA LEU A 110 14.55 0.68 -30.92
C LEU A 110 13.72 1.93 -31.31
N ASP A 111 12.39 1.84 -31.25
CA ASP A 111 11.49 2.93 -31.58
C ASP A 111 11.55 4.06 -30.56
N LYS A 112 11.08 5.25 -30.97
CA LYS A 112 10.98 6.43 -30.11
C LYS A 112 10.19 6.17 -28.82
N TYR A 113 9.13 5.35 -28.89
CA TYR A 113 8.27 5.03 -27.76
C TYR A 113 8.19 3.52 -27.55
N LEU A 114 8.27 3.11 -26.29
CA LEU A 114 8.27 1.69 -25.92
C LEU A 114 6.83 1.13 -25.94
N PRO A 115 6.58 -0.01 -26.60
CA PRO A 115 5.27 -0.64 -26.61
C PRO A 115 4.86 -1.11 -25.22
N VAL A 116 3.60 -0.91 -24.85
CA VAL A 116 2.97 -1.53 -23.68
C VAL A 116 1.98 -2.57 -24.18
N LYS A 117 2.12 -3.81 -23.71
CA LYS A 117 1.36 -4.98 -24.21
C LYS A 117 0.95 -5.91 -23.08
N ALA A 118 -0.17 -6.59 -23.25
CA ALA A 118 -0.45 -7.81 -22.49
C ALA A 118 0.10 -9.02 -23.25
N ILE A 119 0.60 -10.02 -22.54
CA ILE A 119 1.28 -11.18 -23.13
C ILE A 119 0.66 -12.46 -22.58
N ASP A 120 0.12 -13.31 -23.45
CA ASP A 120 -0.37 -14.64 -23.08
C ASP A 120 0.81 -15.63 -22.95
N GLU A 121 0.57 -16.76 -22.30
CA GLU A 121 1.56 -17.79 -22.01
C GLU A 121 2.20 -18.39 -23.27
N ASP A 122 1.47 -18.42 -24.38
CA ASP A 122 1.95 -18.87 -25.69
C ASP A 122 2.74 -17.80 -26.47
N GLY A 123 2.91 -16.61 -25.88
CA GLY A 123 3.58 -15.47 -26.50
C GLY A 123 2.67 -14.58 -27.35
N THR A 124 1.36 -14.86 -27.42
CA THR A 124 0.39 -13.97 -28.09
C THR A 124 0.39 -12.60 -27.43
N ILE A 125 0.48 -11.55 -28.26
CA ILE A 125 0.58 -10.17 -27.81
C ILE A 125 -0.75 -9.46 -28.03
N LEU A 126 -1.28 -8.84 -26.98
CA LEU A 126 -2.43 -7.96 -27.04
C LEU A 126 -1.97 -6.51 -26.87
N ASP A 127 -2.58 -5.63 -27.67
CA ASP A 127 -2.36 -4.20 -27.59
C ASP A 127 -2.95 -3.64 -26.29
N VAL A 128 -2.25 -2.72 -25.61
CA VAL A 128 -2.86 -1.92 -24.53
C VAL A 128 -3.18 -0.53 -25.07
N LYS A 129 -4.47 -0.15 -25.04
CA LYS A 129 -4.98 1.10 -25.61
C LYS A 129 -5.81 1.85 -24.58
N ALA A 130 -5.83 3.17 -24.73
CA ALA A 130 -6.77 4.05 -24.03
C ALA A 130 -7.97 4.35 -24.95
N PHE A 131 -9.17 4.38 -24.39
CA PHE A 131 -10.41 4.61 -25.12
C PHE A 131 -11.02 5.94 -24.73
N THR A 132 -11.30 6.76 -25.74
CA THR A 132 -12.07 8.01 -25.60
C THR A 132 -13.58 7.72 -25.53
N ALA A 133 -14.35 8.72 -25.12
CA ALA A 133 -15.81 8.60 -25.00
C ALA A 133 -16.51 8.33 -26.36
N ASP A 134 -15.91 8.78 -27.47
CA ASP A 134 -16.35 8.55 -28.84
C ASP A 134 -15.80 7.23 -29.45
N GLY A 135 -15.06 6.44 -28.68
CA GLY A 135 -14.59 5.11 -29.08
C GLY A 135 -13.27 5.09 -29.86
N GLN A 136 -12.58 6.23 -29.97
CA GLN A 136 -11.23 6.28 -30.52
C GLN A 136 -10.26 5.48 -29.64
N LYS A 137 -9.41 4.69 -30.29
CA LYS A 137 -8.33 3.93 -29.64
C LYS A 137 -7.05 4.76 -29.72
N LEU A 138 -6.52 5.15 -28.57
CA LEU A 138 -5.25 5.86 -28.44
C LEU A 138 -4.18 4.91 -27.91
N ASP A 139 -2.94 5.15 -28.32
CA ASP A 139 -1.83 4.27 -27.97
C ASP A 139 -1.37 4.53 -26.54
N VAL A 140 -1.14 3.48 -25.75
CA VAL A 140 -0.45 3.61 -24.45
C VAL A 140 0.99 3.17 -24.63
N LYS A 141 1.94 4.09 -24.37
CA LYS A 141 3.37 3.83 -24.60
C LYS A 141 4.25 4.30 -23.45
N GLY A 142 5.39 3.64 -23.28
CA GLY A 142 6.50 4.17 -22.50
C GLY A 142 7.18 5.31 -23.25
N THR A 143 7.19 6.51 -22.68
CA THR A 143 7.64 7.74 -23.38
C THR A 143 8.90 8.35 -22.78
N ARG A 144 9.18 8.05 -21.51
CA ARG A 144 10.35 8.55 -20.78
C ARG A 144 10.77 7.55 -19.73
N GLN A 145 12.07 7.48 -19.47
CA GLN A 145 12.64 6.73 -18.36
C GLN A 145 13.21 7.69 -17.30
N SER A 146 13.03 7.35 -16.03
CA SER A 146 13.60 8.03 -14.87
C SER A 146 14.18 6.99 -13.92
N GLY A 147 15.47 6.69 -14.08
CA GLY A 147 16.08 5.54 -13.40
C GLY A 147 15.41 4.23 -13.82
N ASN A 148 14.86 3.50 -12.85
CA ASN A 148 14.16 2.23 -13.09
C ASN A 148 12.65 2.40 -13.38
N ILE A 149 12.16 3.64 -13.48
CA ILE A 149 10.74 3.94 -13.71
C ILE A 149 10.54 4.34 -15.17
N ILE A 150 9.57 3.73 -15.83
CA ILE A 150 9.12 4.12 -17.18
C ILE A 150 7.78 4.84 -17.06
N HIS A 151 7.71 6.05 -17.61
CA HIS A 151 6.49 6.85 -17.66
C HIS A 151 5.63 6.39 -18.84
N LEU A 152 4.43 5.91 -18.52
CA LEU A 152 3.42 5.53 -19.52
C LEU A 152 2.51 6.72 -19.81
N ASN A 153 2.36 7.06 -21.08
CA ASN A 153 1.49 8.12 -21.54
C ASN A 153 0.61 7.63 -22.68
N VAL A 154 -0.53 8.30 -22.85
CA VAL A 154 -1.37 8.15 -24.04
C VAL A 154 -0.80 9.04 -25.16
N VAL A 155 -0.61 8.47 -26.35
CA VAL A 155 -0.04 9.14 -27.53
C VAL A 155 -0.88 8.93 -28.78
#